data_AF-A0A6A6XWD4-F1
#
_entry.id   AF-A0A6A6XWD4-F1
#
_cell.length_a   1.000
_cell.length_b   1.000
_cell.length_c   1.000
_cell.angle_alpha   90.00
_cell.angle_beta   90.00
_cell.angle_gamma   90.00
#
_symmetry.space_group_name_H-M   'P 1'
#
loop_
_entity.id
_entity.type
_entity.pdbx_description
1 polymer ?
#
loop_
_entity_poly.entity_id
_entity_poly.type
_entity_poly.pdbx_seq_one_letter_code
_entity_poly.pdbx_strand_id
1 'polypeptide(L)'
;MGELQKKLQGLSDDYQQLQRELSTAIEARQQLESQQQENTTVKKVRLHLYELLQEFSLLDDDANIYKQIGPVLLKQDKTEAVMAVNGRLEFIEKEIKRVETQIEGIQGKSETVKIEVCIADSITIIVGSDSDTREIIIHKSVLTSTSKFFSKALRSEWSDLRANPNTIELPHLDMDTFKVYTHWLYSRTLALPTDGKDHQAYPLLAKAYVLGEEFMDIAFKNDVLDTMIAIVSECSIYPAGETVLTIYENTPPASPARRLLVDFVAGAGDPTWVAWIDKWPRQFLIDATKALLERRHGVDVARPWLDSCQLYHEEELTE
;
A
#
# COMPACT_ATOMS: atom_id res chain seq x y z
N MET A 1 -13.21 -24.68 5.08
CA MET A 1 -12.55 -24.52 3.77
C MET A 1 -13.44 -24.50 2.55
N GLY A 2 -14.04 -25.61 2.12
CA GLY A 2 -14.62 -25.73 0.77
C GLY A 2 -15.53 -24.58 0.33
N GLU A 3 -16.37 -24.04 1.21
CA GLU A 3 -17.31 -22.96 0.88
C GLU A 3 -16.65 -21.59 0.71
N LEU A 4 -15.69 -21.21 1.57
CA LEU A 4 -14.91 -19.98 1.43
C LEU A 4 -14.03 -20.03 0.17
N GLN A 5 -13.42 -21.19 -0.09
CA GLN A 5 -12.57 -21.39 -1.27
C GLN A 5 -13.40 -21.37 -2.56
N LYS A 6 -14.63 -21.91 -2.53
CA LYS A 6 -15.61 -21.81 -3.63
C LYS A 6 -16.12 -20.38 -3.84
N LYS A 7 -16.29 -19.61 -2.75
CA LYS A 7 -16.66 -18.18 -2.82
C LYS A 7 -15.53 -17.32 -3.37
N LEU A 8 -14.28 -17.56 -2.95
CA LEU A 8 -13.10 -16.92 -3.50
C LEU A 8 -12.87 -17.29 -4.96
N GLN A 9 -13.05 -18.56 -5.33
CA GLN A 9 -12.98 -19.00 -6.73
C GLN A 9 -14.07 -18.32 -7.57
N GLY A 10 -15.32 -18.30 -7.10
CA GLY A 10 -16.42 -17.60 -7.79
C GLY A 10 -16.14 -16.10 -7.94
N LEU A 11 -15.72 -15.40 -6.88
CA LEU A 11 -15.32 -13.99 -6.95
C LEU A 11 -14.11 -13.75 -7.87
N SER A 12 -13.16 -14.69 -7.94
CA SER A 12 -12.01 -14.61 -8.86
C SER A 12 -12.43 -14.83 -10.30
N ASP A 13 -13.32 -15.81 -10.56
CA ASP A 13 -13.88 -16.09 -11.88
C ASP A 13 -14.75 -14.92 -12.36
N ASP A 14 -15.59 -14.36 -11.48
CA ASP A 14 -16.41 -13.16 -11.73
C ASP A 14 -15.53 -11.92 -11.97
N TYR A 15 -14.45 -11.74 -11.19
CA TYR A 15 -13.50 -10.64 -11.39
C TYR A 15 -12.70 -10.79 -12.69
N GLN A 16 -12.28 -12.01 -13.05
CA GLN A 16 -11.63 -12.29 -14.33
C GLN A 16 -12.60 -12.13 -15.50
N GLN A 17 -13.86 -12.53 -15.34
CA GLN A 17 -14.92 -12.30 -16.32
C GLN A 17 -15.14 -10.80 -16.50
N LEU A 18 -15.28 -10.04 -15.42
CA LEU A 18 -15.37 -8.58 -15.46
C LEU A 18 -14.11 -7.93 -16.04
N GLN A 19 -12.91 -8.45 -15.80
CA GLN A 19 -11.69 -7.98 -16.47
C GLN A 19 -11.68 -8.30 -17.97
N ARG A 20 -12.17 -9.47 -18.40
CA ARG A 20 -12.29 -9.83 -19.82
C ARG A 20 -13.37 -9.01 -20.51
N GLU A 21 -14.51 -8.79 -19.86
CA GLU A 21 -15.59 -7.92 -20.33
C GLU A 21 -15.13 -6.45 -20.37
N LEU A 22 -14.36 -6.00 -19.38
CA LEU A 22 -13.73 -4.67 -19.36
C LEU A 22 -12.65 -4.55 -20.44
N SER A 23 -11.79 -5.56 -20.66
CA SER A 23 -10.82 -5.57 -21.76
C SER A 23 -11.54 -5.57 -23.10
N THR A 24 -12.60 -6.36 -23.26
CA THR A 24 -13.43 -6.39 -24.47
C THR A 24 -14.16 -5.07 -24.68
N ALA A 25 -14.62 -4.42 -23.62
CA ALA A 25 -15.24 -3.10 -23.68
C ALA A 25 -14.21 -1.99 -23.93
N ILE A 26 -12.98 -2.10 -23.42
CA ILE A 26 -11.86 -1.20 -23.69
C ILE A 26 -11.34 -1.41 -25.11
N GLU A 27 -11.26 -2.64 -25.61
CA GLU A 27 -10.89 -2.97 -27.00
C GLU A 27 -11.98 -2.53 -27.95
N ALA A 28 -13.26 -2.77 -27.64
CA ALA A 28 -14.37 -2.20 -28.40
C ALA A 28 -14.36 -0.67 -28.34
N ARG A 29 -14.04 -0.05 -27.19
CA ARG A 29 -13.88 1.40 -27.07
C ARG A 29 -12.66 1.91 -27.84
N GLN A 30 -11.53 1.19 -27.85
CA GLN A 30 -10.31 1.52 -28.58
C GLN A 30 -10.46 1.29 -30.08
N GLN A 31 -11.26 0.31 -30.49
CA GLN A 31 -11.59 0.05 -31.89
C GLN A 31 -12.65 1.04 -32.37
N LEU A 32 -13.60 1.44 -31.53
CA LEU A 32 -14.47 2.60 -31.76
C LEU A 32 -13.68 3.92 -31.74
N GLU A 33 -12.66 4.07 -30.89
CA GLU A 33 -11.76 5.25 -30.82
C GLU A 33 -10.80 5.27 -32.01
N SER A 34 -10.34 4.12 -32.50
CA SER A 34 -9.57 3.99 -33.74
C SER A 34 -10.45 4.30 -34.95
N GLN A 35 -11.68 3.78 -34.96
CA GLN A 35 -12.72 4.19 -35.90
C GLN A 35 -13.17 5.66 -35.69
N GLN A 36 -12.90 6.30 -34.54
CA GLN A 36 -13.12 7.74 -34.25
C GLN A 36 -11.88 8.59 -34.58
N GLN A 37 -10.71 7.97 -34.73
CA GLN A 37 -9.48 8.59 -35.21
C GLN A 37 -9.47 8.58 -36.74
N GLU A 38 -9.83 7.45 -37.37
CA GLU A 38 -10.19 7.35 -38.80
C GLU A 38 -11.44 8.19 -39.09
N ASN A 39 -12.52 8.05 -38.31
CA ASN A 39 -13.58 9.07 -38.28
C ASN A 39 -13.20 10.24 -37.37
N THR A 40 -12.10 10.91 -37.71
CA THR A 40 -11.96 12.34 -37.38
C THR A 40 -13.19 13.13 -37.86
N THR A 41 -13.88 12.58 -38.86
CA THR A 41 -15.26 12.84 -39.26
C THR A 41 -16.28 12.89 -38.12
N VAL A 42 -16.24 12.17 -36.99
CA VAL A 42 -17.36 12.19 -36.01
C VAL A 42 -17.40 13.48 -35.18
N LYS A 43 -16.32 13.86 -34.48
CA LYS A 43 -16.26 15.16 -33.77
C LYS A 43 -16.31 16.33 -34.76
N LYS A 44 -15.70 16.18 -35.94
CA LYS A 44 -15.85 17.16 -37.03
C LYS A 44 -17.27 17.19 -37.59
N VAL A 45 -18.03 16.11 -37.69
CA VAL A 45 -19.43 16.11 -38.17
C VAL A 45 -20.34 16.69 -37.10
N ARG A 46 -20.07 16.51 -35.82
CA ARG A 46 -20.80 17.27 -34.80
C ARG A 46 -20.52 18.78 -34.93
N LEU A 47 -19.25 19.20 -34.99
CA LEU A 47 -18.92 20.60 -35.25
C LEU A 47 -19.52 21.10 -36.56
N HIS A 48 -19.29 20.39 -37.66
CA HIS A 48 -19.64 20.77 -39.02
C HIS A 48 -21.15 20.68 -39.30
N LEU A 49 -21.92 19.85 -38.58
CA LEU A 49 -23.39 19.92 -38.60
C LEU A 49 -23.90 21.09 -37.77
N TYR A 50 -23.26 21.45 -36.64
CA TYR A 50 -23.61 22.68 -35.91
C TYR A 50 -23.20 23.95 -36.68
N GLU A 51 -22.04 23.95 -37.34
CA GLU A 51 -21.59 25.00 -38.27
C GLU A 51 -22.55 25.07 -39.46
N LEU A 52 -22.90 23.95 -40.10
CA LEU A 52 -23.86 23.92 -41.21
C LEU A 52 -25.27 24.36 -40.76
N LEU A 53 -25.69 24.08 -39.53
CA LEU A 53 -26.94 24.61 -38.95
C LEU A 53 -26.85 26.12 -38.70
N GLN A 54 -25.70 26.63 -38.25
CA GLN A 54 -25.45 28.07 -38.16
C GLN A 54 -25.45 28.73 -39.54
N GLU A 55 -24.78 28.14 -40.53
CA GLU A 55 -24.77 28.61 -41.92
C GLU A 55 -26.19 28.56 -42.54
N PHE A 56 -26.96 27.48 -42.33
CA PHE A 56 -28.37 27.41 -42.72
C PHE A 56 -29.22 28.48 -42.02
N SER A 57 -28.90 28.89 -40.79
CA SER A 57 -29.58 30.00 -40.11
C SER A 57 -29.18 31.40 -40.64
N LEU A 58 -28.05 31.50 -41.36
CA LEU A 58 -27.53 32.72 -41.98
C LEU A 58 -27.90 32.85 -43.47
N LEU A 59 -28.32 31.77 -44.11
CA LEU A 59 -28.81 31.76 -45.50
C LEU A 59 -30.25 32.27 -45.59
N ASP A 60 -30.61 32.87 -46.73
CA ASP A 60 -31.99 33.24 -47.05
C ASP A 60 -32.90 32.00 -47.22
N ASP A 61 -34.22 32.19 -47.20
CA ASP A 61 -35.19 31.07 -47.24
C ASP A 61 -35.40 30.47 -48.65
N ASP A 62 -34.99 31.17 -49.71
CA ASP A 62 -34.96 30.69 -51.10
C ASP A 62 -33.57 30.17 -51.53
N ALA A 63 -32.62 30.05 -50.60
CA ALA A 63 -31.27 29.59 -50.86
C ALA A 63 -31.23 28.16 -51.44
N ASN A 64 -30.54 28.01 -52.58
CA ASN A 64 -30.44 26.73 -53.29
C ASN A 64 -29.44 25.79 -52.61
N ILE A 65 -29.94 24.80 -51.86
CA ILE A 65 -29.13 23.81 -51.16
C ILE A 65 -29.00 22.53 -51.99
N TYR A 66 -27.83 21.88 -51.92
CA TYR A 66 -27.51 20.67 -52.67
C TYR A 66 -26.86 19.62 -51.77
N LYS A 67 -27.37 18.40 -51.84
CA LYS A 67 -26.87 17.22 -51.11
C LYS A 67 -26.06 16.34 -52.05
N GLN A 68 -24.82 16.05 -51.68
CA GLN A 68 -23.99 15.10 -52.42
C GLN A 68 -24.40 13.65 -52.12
N ILE A 69 -24.64 12.88 -53.18
CA ILE A 69 -24.93 11.44 -53.13
C ILE A 69 -24.03 10.76 -54.17
N GLY A 70 -22.93 10.17 -53.71
CA GLY A 70 -21.88 9.65 -54.59
C GLY A 70 -21.27 10.76 -55.47
N PRO A 71 -21.21 10.58 -56.81
CA PRO A 71 -20.68 11.59 -57.72
C PRO A 71 -21.70 12.68 -58.12
N VAL A 72 -22.93 12.67 -57.59
CA VAL A 72 -24.02 13.57 -58.02
C VAL A 72 -24.42 14.54 -56.90
N LEU A 73 -24.73 15.78 -57.26
CA LEU A 73 -25.38 16.77 -56.39
C LEU A 73 -26.88 16.80 -56.68
N LEU A 74 -27.70 16.55 -55.66
CA LEU A 74 -29.16 16.63 -55.73
C LEU A 74 -29.63 17.91 -55.05
N LYS A 75 -30.49 18.71 -55.71
CA LYS A 75 -31.11 19.88 -55.07
C LYS A 75 -32.03 19.43 -53.93
N GLN A 76 -31.99 20.12 -52.80
CA GLN A 76 -32.82 19.84 -51.62
C GLN A 76 -33.29 21.16 -51.00
N ASP A 77 -34.48 21.17 -50.39
CA ASP A 77 -34.99 22.36 -49.69
C ASP A 77 -34.36 22.53 -48.31
N LYS A 78 -34.19 23.79 -47.88
CA LYS A 78 -33.53 24.20 -46.63
C LYS A 78 -34.10 23.52 -45.40
N THR A 79 -35.41 23.48 -45.28
CA THR A 79 -36.14 22.87 -44.16
C THR A 79 -35.89 21.36 -44.09
N GLU A 80 -35.89 20.67 -45.23
CA GLU A 80 -35.64 19.23 -45.32
C GLU A 80 -34.19 18.88 -44.98
N ALA A 81 -33.22 19.68 -45.45
CA ALA A 81 -31.82 19.54 -45.11
C ALA A 81 -31.57 19.71 -43.61
N VAL A 82 -32.12 20.76 -42.99
CA VAL A 82 -32.05 21.02 -41.54
C VAL A 82 -32.69 19.88 -40.73
N MET A 83 -33.87 19.40 -41.12
CA MET A 83 -34.53 18.28 -40.44
C MET A 83 -33.73 16.97 -40.52
N ALA A 84 -33.15 16.67 -41.69
CA ALA A 84 -32.30 15.50 -41.88
C ALA A 84 -31.00 15.56 -41.05
N VAL A 85 -30.45 16.75 -40.85
CA VAL A 85 -29.29 16.99 -39.96
C VAL A 85 -29.67 16.79 -38.50
N ASN A 86 -30.76 17.43 -38.04
CA ASN A 86 -31.23 17.33 -36.65
C ASN A 86 -31.58 15.89 -36.26
N GLY A 87 -32.29 15.14 -37.12
CA GLY A 87 -32.61 13.74 -36.85
C GLY A 87 -31.37 12.84 -36.71
N ARG A 88 -30.28 13.14 -37.42
CA ARG A 88 -29.00 12.43 -37.27
C ARG A 88 -28.27 12.83 -35.97
N LEU A 89 -28.29 14.11 -35.59
CA LEU A 89 -27.73 14.57 -34.31
C LEU A 89 -28.45 13.90 -33.13
N GLU A 90 -29.78 13.90 -33.11
CA GLU A 90 -30.56 13.21 -32.07
C GLU A 90 -30.26 11.72 -31.96
N PHE A 91 -30.10 11.03 -33.09
CA PHE A 91 -29.76 9.61 -33.10
C PHE A 91 -28.37 9.36 -32.51
N ILE A 92 -27.38 10.17 -32.91
CA ILE A 92 -26.00 10.08 -32.39
C ILE A 92 -25.98 10.37 -30.88
N GLU A 93 -26.70 11.38 -30.40
CA GLU A 93 -26.79 11.68 -28.96
C GLU A 93 -27.42 10.54 -28.15
N LYS A 94 -28.47 9.90 -28.67
CA LYS A 94 -29.15 8.78 -27.99
C LYS A 94 -28.23 7.56 -27.89
N GLU A 95 -27.49 7.22 -28.94
CA GLU A 95 -26.52 6.11 -28.91
C GLU A 95 -25.32 6.40 -28.01
N ILE A 96 -24.80 7.64 -27.98
CA ILE A 96 -23.73 8.06 -27.05
C ILE A 96 -24.19 7.88 -25.60
N LYS A 97 -25.36 8.45 -25.24
CA LYS A 97 -25.92 8.33 -23.88
C LYS A 97 -26.11 6.87 -23.46
N ARG A 98 -26.56 5.99 -24.36
CA ARG A 98 -26.70 4.55 -24.08
C ARG A 98 -25.36 3.90 -23.71
N VAL A 99 -24.30 4.22 -24.46
CA VAL A 99 -22.95 3.68 -24.19
C VAL A 99 -22.38 4.24 -22.89
N GLU A 100 -22.54 5.53 -22.62
CA GLU A 100 -22.11 6.17 -21.37
C GLU A 100 -22.78 5.52 -20.15
N THR A 101 -24.11 5.34 -20.16
CA THR A 101 -24.84 4.64 -19.08
C THR A 101 -24.39 3.18 -18.91
N GLN A 102 -24.05 2.49 -20.00
CA GLN A 102 -23.53 1.12 -19.93
C GLN A 102 -22.12 1.08 -19.29
N ILE A 103 -21.26 2.06 -19.61
CA ILE A 103 -19.92 2.18 -19.02
C ILE A 103 -20.02 2.48 -17.52
N GLU A 104 -20.83 3.44 -17.10
CA GLU A 104 -21.05 3.77 -15.68
C GLU A 104 -21.57 2.54 -14.89
N GLY A 105 -22.53 1.81 -15.46
CA GLY A 105 -23.07 0.59 -14.85
C GLY A 105 -22.05 -0.55 -14.72
N ILE A 106 -21.14 -0.71 -15.69
CA ILE A 106 -20.05 -1.68 -15.63
C ILE A 106 -18.98 -1.25 -14.60
N GLN A 107 -18.63 0.04 -14.58
CA GLN A 107 -17.64 0.59 -13.64
C GLN A 107 -18.11 0.43 -12.19
N GLY A 108 -19.34 0.81 -11.86
CA GLY A 108 -19.89 0.65 -10.49
C GLY A 108 -19.95 -0.81 -10.02
N LYS A 109 -20.30 -1.74 -10.92
CA LYS A 109 -20.23 -3.19 -10.63
C LYS A 109 -18.79 -3.66 -10.42
N SER A 110 -17.87 -3.26 -11.30
CA SER A 110 -16.45 -3.61 -11.18
C SER A 110 -15.83 -3.08 -9.90
N GLU A 111 -16.25 -1.90 -9.43
CA GLU A 111 -15.78 -1.32 -8.17
C GLU A 111 -16.33 -2.07 -6.96
N THR A 112 -17.62 -2.46 -6.99
CA THR A 112 -18.25 -3.28 -5.95
C THR A 112 -17.56 -4.65 -5.84
N VAL A 113 -17.37 -5.36 -6.96
CA VAL A 113 -16.68 -6.67 -6.96
C VAL A 113 -15.21 -6.52 -6.53
N LYS A 114 -14.52 -5.44 -6.94
CA LYS A 114 -13.14 -5.17 -6.48
C LYS A 114 -13.08 -5.00 -4.96
N ILE A 115 -14.03 -4.29 -4.35
CA ILE A 115 -14.13 -4.15 -2.89
C ILE A 115 -14.41 -5.50 -2.23
N GLU A 116 -15.34 -6.30 -2.76
CA GLU A 116 -15.64 -7.63 -2.21
C GLU A 116 -14.44 -8.60 -2.30
N VAL A 117 -13.68 -8.56 -3.40
CA VAL A 117 -12.43 -9.34 -3.56
C VAL A 117 -11.37 -8.90 -2.55
N CYS A 118 -11.15 -7.60 -2.36
CA CYS A 118 -10.20 -7.09 -1.35
C CYS A 118 -10.60 -7.50 0.07
N ILE A 119 -11.90 -7.47 0.41
CA ILE A 119 -12.41 -7.92 1.71
C ILE A 119 -12.25 -9.45 1.85
N ALA A 120 -12.48 -10.23 0.79
CA ALA A 120 -12.34 -11.69 0.84
C ALA A 120 -10.87 -12.15 1.03
N ASP A 121 -9.90 -11.41 0.48
CA ASP A 121 -8.45 -11.60 0.74
C ASP A 121 -7.94 -10.82 1.97
N SER A 122 -8.83 -10.30 2.82
CA SER A 122 -8.45 -9.67 4.09
C SER A 122 -8.49 -10.63 5.27
N ILE A 123 -7.81 -10.24 6.34
CA ILE A 123 -7.83 -10.86 7.66
C ILE A 123 -8.08 -9.78 8.72
N THR A 124 -8.94 -10.09 9.70
CA THR A 124 -9.12 -9.26 10.90
C THR A 124 -8.08 -9.61 11.94
N ILE A 125 -7.32 -8.63 12.40
CA ILE A 125 -6.43 -8.73 13.56
C ILE A 125 -7.11 -8.03 14.73
N ILE A 126 -7.32 -8.75 15.83
CA ILE A 126 -7.84 -8.20 17.09
C ILE A 126 -6.66 -7.99 18.03
N VAL A 127 -6.47 -6.75 18.48
CA VAL A 127 -5.33 -6.32 19.31
C VAL A 127 -5.84 -5.78 20.64
N GLY A 128 -5.14 -6.09 21.74
CA GLY A 128 -5.46 -5.65 23.09
C GLY A 128 -6.29 -6.67 23.90
N SER A 129 -6.35 -6.45 25.21
CA SER A 129 -7.03 -7.34 26.17
C SER A 129 -8.50 -6.94 26.40
N ASP A 130 -9.28 -7.84 27.00
CA ASP A 130 -10.75 -7.88 27.18
C ASP A 130 -11.54 -6.55 27.37
N SER A 131 -10.92 -5.45 27.79
CA SER A 131 -11.55 -4.15 27.99
C SER A 131 -11.13 -3.02 27.02
N ASP A 132 -10.09 -3.22 26.19
CA ASP A 132 -9.65 -2.31 25.12
C ASP A 132 -9.24 -3.10 23.86
N THR A 133 -10.04 -4.11 23.50
CA THR A 133 -9.90 -4.84 22.25
C THR A 133 -10.26 -3.94 21.07
N ARG A 134 -9.44 -3.96 20.03
CA ARG A 134 -9.67 -3.18 18.79
C ARG A 134 -9.31 -4.00 17.57
N GLU A 135 -10.11 -3.88 16.52
CA GLU A 135 -9.99 -4.65 15.29
C GLU A 135 -9.34 -3.82 14.18
N ILE A 136 -8.43 -4.43 13.41
CA ILE A 136 -7.88 -3.89 12.18
C ILE A 136 -8.01 -4.93 11.07
N ILE A 137 -8.47 -4.50 9.90
CA ILE A 137 -8.56 -5.34 8.69
C ILE A 137 -7.30 -5.09 7.83
N ILE A 138 -6.55 -6.16 7.52
CA ILE A 138 -5.31 -6.10 6.72
C ILE A 138 -5.40 -7.12 5.57
N HIS A 139 -4.88 -6.78 4.38
CA HIS A 139 -4.78 -7.73 3.28
C HIS A 139 -3.81 -8.88 3.62
N LYS A 140 -4.22 -10.13 3.41
CA LYS A 140 -3.41 -11.32 3.70
C LYS A 140 -2.08 -11.29 2.96
N SER A 141 -2.12 -10.98 1.67
CA SER A 141 -0.95 -10.83 0.79
C SER A 141 0.09 -9.83 1.30
N VAL A 142 -0.35 -8.72 1.92
CA VAL A 142 0.54 -7.73 2.54
C VAL A 142 1.15 -8.29 3.83
N LEU A 143 0.31 -8.84 4.70
CA LEU A 143 0.70 -9.37 6.01
C LEU A 143 1.65 -10.59 5.92
N THR A 144 1.51 -11.41 4.89
CA THR A 144 2.39 -12.58 4.63
C THR A 144 3.60 -12.27 3.76
N SER A 145 3.74 -11.04 3.23
CA SER A 145 4.81 -10.70 2.28
C SER A 145 6.22 -10.81 2.86
N THR A 146 6.37 -10.48 4.15
CA THR A 146 7.67 -10.48 4.86
C THR A 146 7.64 -11.26 6.19
N SER A 147 6.50 -11.37 6.86
CA SER A 147 6.40 -12.11 8.13
C SER A 147 6.30 -13.63 7.94
N LYS A 148 7.30 -14.36 8.47
CA LYS A 148 7.25 -15.82 8.55
C LYS A 148 6.21 -16.34 9.54
N PHE A 149 5.86 -15.56 10.58
CA PHE A 149 4.78 -15.90 11.50
C PHE A 149 3.44 -15.93 10.77
N PHE A 150 3.05 -14.83 10.11
CA PHE A 150 1.76 -14.75 9.44
C PHE A 150 1.68 -15.70 8.23
N SER A 151 2.76 -15.89 7.46
CA SER A 151 2.78 -16.86 6.35
C SER A 151 2.63 -18.33 6.79
N LYS A 152 2.91 -18.65 8.06
CA LYS A 152 2.60 -19.95 8.69
C LYS A 152 1.20 -19.97 9.30
N ALA A 153 0.84 -18.94 10.07
CA ALA A 153 -0.45 -18.81 10.76
C ALA A 153 -1.67 -18.67 9.82
N LEU A 154 -1.45 -18.31 8.55
CA LEU A 154 -2.50 -18.23 7.52
C LEU A 154 -2.60 -19.48 6.63
N ARG A 155 -1.78 -20.52 6.84
CA ARG A 155 -1.93 -21.80 6.12
C ARG A 155 -3.16 -22.57 6.61
N SER A 156 -3.75 -23.35 5.72
CA SER A 156 -4.94 -24.17 5.94
C SER A 156 -4.92 -24.99 7.24
N GLU A 157 -3.78 -25.61 7.51
CA GLU A 157 -3.52 -26.53 8.62
C GLU A 157 -3.62 -25.84 9.99
N TRP A 158 -3.42 -24.52 10.02
CA TRP A 158 -3.50 -23.69 11.23
C TRP A 158 -4.76 -22.83 11.26
N SER A 159 -5.24 -22.35 10.10
CA SER A 159 -6.44 -21.52 10.02
C SER A 159 -7.71 -22.28 10.39
N ASP A 160 -7.80 -23.56 10.01
CA ASP A 160 -8.99 -24.40 10.26
C ASP A 160 -9.13 -24.84 11.72
N LEU A 161 -8.10 -24.62 12.55
CA LEU A 161 -8.14 -24.85 13.99
C LEU A 161 -8.75 -23.68 14.77
N ARG A 162 -8.91 -22.50 14.14
CA ARG A 162 -9.48 -21.30 14.75
C ARG A 162 -11.00 -21.29 14.63
N ALA A 163 -11.67 -20.70 15.63
CA ALA A 163 -13.12 -20.46 15.58
C ALA A 163 -13.54 -19.60 14.37
N ASN A 164 -12.67 -18.66 13.95
CA ASN A 164 -12.77 -17.97 12.67
C ASN A 164 -11.41 -18.07 11.92
N PRO A 165 -11.33 -18.76 10.77
CA PRO A 165 -10.10 -18.87 9.98
C PRO A 165 -9.51 -17.53 9.52
N ASN A 166 -10.35 -16.50 9.37
CA ASN A 166 -9.98 -15.16 8.91
C ASN A 166 -9.80 -14.15 10.07
N THR A 167 -9.55 -14.63 11.29
CA THR A 167 -9.25 -13.78 12.46
C THR A 167 -8.01 -14.28 13.18
N ILE A 168 -7.15 -13.36 13.63
CA ILE A 168 -6.05 -13.62 14.58
C ILE A 168 -6.19 -12.66 15.76
N GLU A 169 -6.10 -13.20 16.97
CA GLU A 169 -6.18 -12.46 18.23
C GLU A 169 -4.77 -12.32 18.83
N LEU A 170 -4.38 -11.09 19.20
CA LEU A 170 -3.08 -10.73 19.76
C LEU A 170 -3.30 -9.90 21.05
N PRO A 171 -3.75 -10.54 22.15
CA PRO A 171 -4.29 -9.84 23.31
C PRO A 171 -3.24 -9.12 24.17
N HIS A 172 -1.97 -9.49 24.04
CA HIS A 172 -0.84 -8.90 24.77
C HIS A 172 -0.21 -7.70 24.06
N LEU A 173 -0.55 -7.45 22.80
CA LEU A 173 0.00 -6.35 22.02
C LEU A 173 -0.77 -5.04 22.25
N ASP A 174 -0.03 -3.93 22.23
CA ASP A 174 -0.62 -2.60 22.21
C ASP A 174 -0.94 -2.15 20.78
N MET A 175 -2.05 -1.42 20.65
CA MET A 175 -2.58 -0.97 19.37
C MET A 175 -1.64 0.03 18.65
N ASP A 176 -0.86 0.83 19.38
CA ASP A 176 -0.04 1.86 18.76
C ASP A 176 1.25 1.28 18.15
N THR A 177 1.89 0.32 18.80
CA THR A 177 2.97 -0.49 18.21
C THR A 177 2.47 -1.27 16.99
N PHE A 178 1.27 -1.87 17.05
CA PHE A 178 0.73 -2.60 15.89
C PHE A 178 0.34 -1.68 14.71
N LYS A 179 -0.07 -0.43 14.96
CA LYS A 179 -0.22 0.59 13.90
C LYS A 179 1.10 0.93 13.21
N VAL A 180 2.22 1.01 13.93
CA VAL A 180 3.54 1.26 13.33
C VAL A 180 3.90 0.14 12.36
N TYR A 181 3.72 -1.12 12.78
CA TYR A 181 3.93 -2.28 11.91
C TYR A 181 2.98 -2.28 10.70
N THR A 182 1.69 -1.98 10.93
CA THR A 182 0.69 -1.89 9.85
C THR A 182 1.06 -0.78 8.85
N HIS A 183 1.48 0.40 9.30
CA HIS A 183 1.93 1.48 8.43
C HIS A 183 3.14 1.04 7.59
N TRP A 184 4.15 0.47 8.24
CA TRP A 184 5.36 -0.02 7.57
C TRP A 184 5.07 -1.09 6.51
N LEU A 185 4.14 -2.02 6.77
CA LEU A 185 3.77 -3.05 5.79
C LEU A 185 3.28 -2.47 4.45
N TYR A 186 2.62 -1.31 4.47
CA TYR A 186 2.13 -0.63 3.26
C TYR A 186 3.10 0.41 2.70
N SER A 187 3.84 1.13 3.54
CA SER A 187 4.68 2.27 3.11
C SER A 187 6.18 1.95 3.01
N ARG A 188 6.64 0.86 3.63
CA ARG A 188 8.05 0.56 3.96
C ARG A 188 8.75 1.71 4.70
N THR A 189 8.00 2.41 5.57
CA THR A 189 8.51 3.47 6.45
C THR A 189 7.86 3.40 7.83
N LEU A 190 8.61 3.70 8.88
CA LEU A 190 8.11 3.73 10.25
C LEU A 190 7.46 5.09 10.54
N ALA A 191 6.17 5.08 10.88
CA ALA A 191 5.47 6.28 11.35
C ALA A 191 5.80 6.53 12.83
N LEU A 192 6.63 7.53 13.10
CA LEU A 192 6.97 7.95 14.47
C LEU A 192 6.02 9.07 14.96
N PRO A 193 5.68 9.16 16.26
CA PRO A 193 4.69 10.12 16.77
C PRO A 193 5.14 11.59 16.80
N THR A 194 6.45 11.83 16.79
CA THR A 194 7.09 13.15 16.79
C THR A 194 7.81 13.39 15.45
N ASP A 195 8.68 14.40 15.36
CA ASP A 195 9.59 14.57 14.23
C ASP A 195 10.63 13.42 14.09
N GLY A 196 10.56 12.41 14.97
CA GLY A 196 11.40 11.23 14.98
C GLY A 196 12.80 11.48 15.56
N LYS A 197 13.06 12.69 16.07
CA LYS A 197 14.41 13.20 16.40
C LYS A 197 14.55 13.56 17.87
N ASP A 198 13.91 12.77 18.73
CA ASP A 198 13.96 12.91 20.18
C ASP A 198 14.13 11.56 20.89
N HIS A 199 14.29 11.60 22.22
CA HIS A 199 14.36 10.39 23.03
C HIS A 199 13.02 9.62 23.14
N GLN A 200 11.88 10.20 22.74
CA GLN A 200 10.55 9.60 22.85
C GLN A 200 10.26 8.60 21.72
N ALA A 201 10.97 8.69 20.60
CA ALA A 201 10.90 7.69 19.52
C ALA A 201 11.40 6.30 19.94
N TYR A 202 12.41 6.23 20.83
CA TYR A 202 13.10 4.98 21.14
C TYR A 202 12.26 3.90 21.85
N PRO A 203 11.42 4.19 22.86
CA PRO A 203 10.53 3.19 23.45
C PRO A 203 9.59 2.52 22.42
N LEU A 204 9.08 3.29 21.46
CA LEU A 204 8.25 2.76 20.38
C LEU A 204 9.06 1.91 19.39
N LEU A 205 10.27 2.36 19.01
CA LEU A 205 11.19 1.58 18.17
C LEU A 205 11.62 0.26 18.84
N ALA A 206 11.83 0.24 20.17
CA ALA A 206 12.12 -0.99 20.90
C ALA A 206 10.93 -1.97 20.90
N LYS A 207 9.71 -1.47 21.11
CA LYS A 207 8.49 -2.29 21.00
C LYS A 207 8.28 -2.81 19.58
N ALA A 208 8.52 -1.98 18.56
CA ALA A 208 8.48 -2.38 17.16
C ALA A 208 9.52 -3.47 16.84
N TYR A 209 10.74 -3.35 17.33
CA TYR A 209 11.76 -4.40 17.15
C TYR A 209 11.33 -5.73 17.78
N VAL A 210 10.82 -5.70 19.02
CA VAL A 210 10.30 -6.88 19.72
C VAL A 210 9.10 -7.49 18.98
N LEU A 211 8.22 -6.67 18.42
CA LEU A 211 7.12 -7.11 17.57
C LEU A 211 7.62 -7.82 16.30
N GLY A 212 8.72 -7.33 15.71
CA GLY A 212 9.40 -8.00 14.59
C GLY A 212 10.02 -9.35 14.96
N GLU A 213 10.50 -9.53 16.19
CA GLU A 213 10.95 -10.84 16.70
C GLU A 213 9.75 -11.80 16.83
N GLU A 214 8.63 -11.35 17.42
CA GLU A 214 7.41 -12.16 17.56
C GLU A 214 6.83 -12.58 16.21
N PHE A 215 6.76 -11.65 15.26
CA PHE A 215 6.25 -11.91 13.91
C PHE A 215 7.27 -12.54 12.97
N MET A 216 8.50 -12.81 13.43
CA MET A 216 9.59 -13.35 12.63
C MET A 216 9.77 -12.58 11.30
N ASP A 217 9.65 -11.25 11.34
CA ASP A 217 9.78 -10.37 10.17
C ASP A 217 11.15 -9.69 10.19
N ILE A 218 12.09 -10.30 9.47
CA ILE A 218 13.49 -9.87 9.39
C ILE A 218 13.60 -8.49 8.73
N ALA A 219 12.82 -8.23 7.67
CA ALA A 219 12.83 -6.95 6.98
C ALA A 219 12.37 -5.81 7.92
N PHE A 220 11.32 -6.04 8.70
CA PHE A 220 10.86 -5.06 9.69
C PHE A 220 11.91 -4.78 10.77
N LYS A 221 12.54 -5.84 11.31
CA LYS A 221 13.62 -5.69 12.30
C LYS A 221 14.80 -4.88 11.76
N ASN A 222 15.23 -5.15 10.53
CA ASN A 222 16.33 -4.44 9.89
C ASN A 222 15.99 -2.94 9.69
N ASP A 223 14.81 -2.61 9.18
CA ASP A 223 14.36 -1.22 9.00
C ASP A 223 14.23 -0.45 10.33
N VAL A 224 13.85 -1.13 11.42
CA VAL A 224 13.82 -0.55 12.78
C VAL A 224 15.24 -0.25 13.28
N LEU A 225 16.22 -1.12 13.04
CA LEU A 225 17.62 -0.88 13.41
C LEU A 225 18.24 0.26 12.58
N ASP A 226 17.99 0.29 11.27
CA ASP A 226 18.42 1.38 10.39
C ASP A 226 17.85 2.72 10.84
N THR A 227 16.59 2.74 11.28
CA THR A 227 15.95 3.94 11.84
C THR A 227 16.61 4.39 13.15
N MET A 228 16.95 3.46 14.06
CA MET A 228 17.72 3.81 15.27
C MET A 228 19.10 4.38 14.93
N ILE A 229 19.79 3.80 13.94
CA ILE A 229 21.11 4.27 13.47
C ILE A 229 21.01 5.65 12.83
N ALA A 230 19.96 5.93 12.04
CA ALA A 230 19.72 7.23 11.44
C ALA A 230 19.53 8.32 12.51
N ILE A 231 18.72 8.07 13.56
CA ILE A 231 18.51 9.03 14.66
C ILE A 231 19.83 9.33 15.39
N VAL A 232 20.63 8.30 15.70
CA VAL A 232 21.96 8.48 16.29
C VAL A 232 22.87 9.32 15.39
N SER A 233 22.88 9.03 14.08
CA SER A 233 23.80 9.64 13.12
C SER A 233 23.44 11.09 12.80
N GLU A 234 22.15 11.42 12.71
CA GLU A 234 21.68 12.78 12.42
C GLU A 234 21.61 13.68 13.66
N CYS A 235 21.26 13.13 14.82
CA CYS A 235 20.92 13.93 16.00
C CYS A 235 21.89 13.77 17.18
N SER A 236 22.78 12.76 17.16
CA SER A 236 23.61 12.38 18.32
C SER A 236 22.81 12.07 19.59
N ILE A 237 21.56 11.62 19.42
CA ILE A 237 20.66 11.18 20.49
C ILE A 237 20.71 9.65 20.55
N TYR A 238 20.95 9.08 21.73
CA TYR A 238 21.15 7.65 21.89
C TYR A 238 20.01 6.98 22.68
N PRO A 239 19.70 5.70 22.41
CA PRO A 239 18.72 4.92 23.17
C PRO A 239 19.18 4.71 24.62
N ALA A 240 18.25 4.86 25.57
CA ALA A 240 18.52 4.72 27.00
C ALA A 240 17.29 4.19 27.77
N GLY A 241 17.51 3.78 29.02
CA GLY A 241 16.46 3.46 29.99
C GLY A 241 15.51 2.36 29.52
N GLU A 242 14.22 2.69 29.41
CA GLU A 242 13.14 1.79 28.97
C GLU A 242 13.48 1.05 27.67
N THR A 243 14.07 1.74 26.69
CA THR A 243 14.46 1.16 25.39
C THR A 243 15.40 -0.04 25.55
N VAL A 244 16.42 0.12 26.40
CA VAL A 244 17.43 -0.91 26.66
C VAL A 244 16.78 -2.07 27.42
N LEU A 245 15.93 -1.76 28.39
CA LEU A 245 15.17 -2.75 29.17
C LEU A 245 14.28 -3.61 28.27
N THR A 246 13.42 -2.97 27.45
CA THR A 246 12.50 -3.64 26.52
C THR A 246 13.23 -4.61 25.59
N ILE A 247 14.35 -4.18 25.00
CA ILE A 247 15.17 -5.05 24.13
C ILE A 247 15.80 -6.20 24.93
N TYR A 248 16.39 -5.92 26.10
CA TYR A 248 17.08 -6.96 26.88
C TYR A 248 16.17 -7.97 27.59
N GLU A 249 14.89 -7.64 27.79
CA GLU A 249 13.91 -8.56 28.37
C GLU A 249 13.23 -9.45 27.31
N ASN A 250 13.03 -8.95 26.08
CA ASN A 250 12.14 -9.59 25.09
C ASN A 250 12.84 -10.09 23.80
N THR A 251 14.18 -10.02 23.71
CA THR A 251 14.95 -10.55 22.56
C THR A 251 15.90 -11.69 22.98
N PRO A 252 16.38 -12.57 22.08
CA PRO A 252 17.42 -13.54 22.44
C PRO A 252 18.81 -12.89 22.64
N PRO A 253 19.76 -13.50 23.39
CA PRO A 253 21.09 -12.94 23.60
C PRO A 253 21.91 -12.67 22.33
N ALA A 254 21.62 -13.37 21.23
CA ALA A 254 22.26 -13.19 19.93
C ALA A 254 21.62 -12.09 19.05
N SER A 255 20.53 -11.45 19.51
CA SER A 255 19.77 -10.46 18.74
C SER A 255 20.64 -9.25 18.36
N PRO A 256 20.69 -8.84 17.08
CA PRO A 256 21.49 -7.69 16.64
C PRO A 256 21.13 -6.37 17.32
N ALA A 257 19.88 -6.19 17.76
CA ALA A 257 19.49 -5.04 18.58
C ALA A 257 20.33 -4.91 19.86
N ARG A 258 20.59 -6.02 20.57
CA ARG A 258 21.45 -6.00 21.77
C ARG A 258 22.87 -5.57 21.43
N ARG A 259 23.42 -6.10 20.34
CA ARG A 259 24.76 -5.77 19.83
C ARG A 259 24.86 -4.30 19.45
N LEU A 260 23.86 -3.74 18.76
CA LEU A 260 23.78 -2.32 18.42
C LEU A 260 23.80 -1.41 19.66
N LEU A 261 22.97 -1.72 20.66
CA LEU A 261 22.96 -0.97 21.93
C LEU A 261 24.32 -1.01 22.66
N VAL A 262 24.97 -2.18 22.67
CA VAL A 262 26.29 -2.36 23.28
C VAL A 262 27.36 -1.56 22.52
N ASP A 263 27.33 -1.59 21.18
CA ASP A 263 28.27 -0.86 20.34
C ASP A 263 28.08 0.66 20.49
N PHE A 264 26.85 1.17 20.61
CA PHE A 264 26.60 2.58 20.92
C PHE A 264 27.29 3.03 22.21
N VAL A 265 27.16 2.26 23.31
CA VAL A 265 27.86 2.57 24.57
C VAL A 265 29.38 2.47 24.41
N ALA A 266 29.86 1.45 23.70
CA ALA A 266 31.29 1.19 23.56
C ALA A 266 31.99 2.10 22.53
N GLY A 267 31.25 2.85 21.69
CA GLY A 267 31.79 3.76 20.66
C GLY A 267 31.39 5.23 20.83
N ALA A 268 30.41 5.54 21.68
CA ALA A 268 29.93 6.89 21.91
C ALA A 268 29.54 7.19 23.38
N GLY A 269 29.89 6.31 24.33
CA GLY A 269 29.61 6.49 25.75
C GLY A 269 30.12 7.82 26.30
N ASP A 270 29.21 8.64 26.81
CA ASP A 270 29.48 9.96 27.37
C ASP A 270 29.45 9.93 28.92
N PRO A 271 30.31 10.71 29.62
CA PRO A 271 30.32 10.77 31.09
C PRO A 271 28.97 11.12 31.74
N THR A 272 28.08 11.84 31.06
CA THR A 272 26.72 12.15 31.55
C THR A 272 25.85 10.91 31.72
N TRP A 273 26.14 9.81 31.00
CA TRP A 273 25.35 8.58 31.05
C TRP A 273 25.54 7.81 32.36
N VAL A 274 26.63 8.07 33.09
CA VAL A 274 26.93 7.45 34.39
C VAL A 274 25.80 7.67 35.41
N ALA A 275 25.06 8.78 35.31
CA ALA A 275 23.90 9.08 36.17
C ALA A 275 22.67 8.16 35.95
N TRP A 276 22.74 7.24 34.99
CA TRP A 276 21.64 6.34 34.62
C TRP A 276 22.06 4.86 34.51
N ILE A 277 23.35 4.56 34.70
CA ILE A 277 23.93 3.21 34.61
C ILE A 277 23.29 2.23 35.62
N ASP A 278 22.90 2.73 36.79
CA ASP A 278 22.24 1.96 37.85
C ASP A 278 20.85 1.42 37.45
N LYS A 279 20.21 2.06 36.46
CA LYS A 279 18.88 1.69 35.94
C LYS A 279 18.95 0.73 34.75
N TRP A 280 20.14 0.42 34.25
CA TRP A 280 20.30 -0.45 33.09
C TRP A 280 20.25 -1.94 33.46
N PRO A 281 19.77 -2.81 32.55
CA PRO A 281 19.74 -4.25 32.80
C PRO A 281 21.13 -4.79 33.15
N ARG A 282 21.22 -5.62 34.20
CA ARG A 282 22.50 -6.22 34.64
C ARG A 282 23.26 -6.91 33.50
N GLN A 283 22.55 -7.59 32.60
CA GLN A 283 23.18 -8.27 31.46
C GLN A 283 23.74 -7.27 30.45
N PHE A 284 23.03 -6.18 30.15
CA PHE A 284 23.54 -5.10 29.29
C PHE A 284 24.81 -4.47 29.86
N LEU A 285 24.84 -4.19 31.16
CA LEU A 285 26.05 -3.68 31.84
C LEU A 285 27.25 -4.63 31.71
N ILE A 286 27.02 -5.95 31.80
CA ILE A 286 28.06 -6.97 31.60
C ILE A 286 28.56 -6.96 30.15
N ASP A 287 27.65 -6.92 29.18
CA ASP A 287 27.99 -6.98 27.75
C ASP A 287 28.71 -5.70 27.30
N ALA A 288 28.22 -4.53 27.72
CA ALA A 288 28.87 -3.23 27.50
C ALA A 288 30.26 -3.17 28.15
N THR A 289 30.43 -3.71 29.37
CA THR A 289 31.74 -3.77 30.04
C THR A 289 32.74 -4.63 29.27
N LYS A 290 32.32 -5.78 28.72
CA LYS A 290 33.18 -6.62 27.87
C LYS A 290 33.61 -5.85 26.61
N ALA A 291 32.67 -5.28 25.88
CA ALA A 291 32.95 -4.52 24.65
C ALA A 291 33.90 -3.33 24.91
N LEU A 292 33.71 -2.60 26.03
CA LEU A 292 34.61 -1.53 26.45
C LEU A 292 36.03 -2.03 26.75
N LEU A 293 36.18 -3.19 27.39
CA LEU A 293 37.49 -3.79 27.69
C LEU A 293 38.20 -4.28 26.43
N GLU A 294 37.48 -4.92 25.50
CA GLU A 294 38.00 -5.40 24.23
C GLU A 294 38.49 -4.23 23.35
N ARG A 295 37.69 -3.16 23.23
CA ARG A 295 38.05 -1.96 22.46
C ARG A 295 39.18 -1.14 23.08
N ARG A 296 39.45 -1.29 24.39
CA ARG A 296 40.53 -0.56 25.10
C ARG A 296 41.94 -0.84 24.55
N HIS A 297 42.11 -1.93 23.80
CA HIS A 297 43.35 -2.30 23.14
C HIS A 297 43.45 -1.83 21.67
N GLY A 298 42.41 -1.18 21.13
CA GLY A 298 42.40 -0.57 19.81
C GLY A 298 42.91 0.88 19.80
N VAL A 299 43.30 1.36 18.60
CA VAL A 299 43.86 2.71 18.40
C VAL A 299 42.78 3.76 18.06
N ASP A 300 41.56 3.33 17.74
CA ASP A 300 40.44 4.22 17.41
C ASP A 300 39.13 3.77 18.08
N VAL A 301 38.26 4.72 18.40
CA VAL A 301 36.94 4.48 19.01
C VAL A 301 35.97 4.13 17.88
N ALA A 302 36.11 2.93 17.34
CA ALA A 302 35.31 2.45 16.21
C ALA A 302 33.80 2.60 16.48
N ARG A 303 33.08 3.11 15.49
CA ARG A 303 31.61 3.28 15.50
C ARG A 303 31.02 2.49 14.33
N PRO A 304 30.87 1.16 14.43
CA PRO A 304 30.62 0.33 13.25
C PRO A 304 29.31 0.67 12.52
N TRP A 305 28.34 1.25 13.21
CA TRP A 305 27.09 1.73 12.61
C TRP A 305 27.26 2.93 11.66
N LEU A 306 28.36 3.68 11.76
CA LEU A 306 28.73 4.72 10.79
C LEU A 306 29.44 4.15 9.56
N ASP A 307 30.08 2.99 9.69
CA ASP A 307 30.75 2.30 8.58
C ASP A 307 29.73 1.55 7.71
N SER A 308 28.80 0.82 8.33
CA SER A 308 27.62 0.23 7.67
C SER A 308 26.55 -0.20 8.67
N CYS A 309 25.30 0.21 8.43
CA CYS A 309 24.15 -0.26 9.21
C CYS A 309 23.84 -1.75 8.98
N GLN A 310 24.19 -2.29 7.80
CA GLN A 310 24.00 -3.71 7.44
C GLN A 310 24.74 -4.67 8.37
N LEU A 311 25.77 -4.20 9.10
CA LEU A 311 26.43 -5.00 10.14
C LEU A 311 25.45 -5.48 11.22
N TYR A 312 24.32 -4.82 11.41
CA TYR A 312 23.28 -5.16 12.39
C TYR A 312 22.06 -5.83 11.77
N HIS A 313 22.04 -6.07 10.46
CA HIS A 313 20.94 -6.78 9.82
C HIS A 313 20.98 -8.27 10.14
N GLU A 314 19.81 -8.87 10.24
CA GLU A 314 19.66 -10.31 10.10
C GLU A 314 19.53 -10.67 8.62
N GLU A 315 20.25 -11.70 8.20
CA GLU A 315 20.06 -12.30 6.89
C GLU A 315 19.00 -13.39 6.97
N GLU A 316 18.16 -13.45 5.94
CA GLU A 316 17.18 -14.52 5.82
C GLU A 316 17.90 -15.82 5.46
N LEU A 317 17.98 -16.76 6.40
CA LEU A 317 18.48 -18.11 6.13
C LEU A 317 17.67 -18.73 4.97
N THR A 318 18.36 -18.96 3.85
CA THR A 318 17.83 -19.64 2.68
C THR A 318 17.78 -21.14 2.94
N GLU A 319 16.57 -21.62 3.27
CA GLU A 319 16.19 -23.04 3.22
C GLU A 319 15.91 -23.49 1.77
#